data_AF-A0A097PML2-F1
#
_entry.id   AF-A0A097PML2-F1
#
_cell.length_a   1.000
_cell.length_b   1.000
_cell.length_c   1.000
_cell.angle_alpha   90.00
_cell.angle_beta   90.00
_cell.angle_gamma   90.00
#
_symmetry.space_group_name_H-M   'P 1'
#
loop_
_entity.id
_entity.type
_entity.pdbx_description
1 polymer ?
#
loop_
_entity_poly.entity_id
_entity_poly.type
_entity_poly.pdbx_seq_one_letter_code
_entity_poly.pdbx_strand_id
1 'polypeptide(L)'
;FYKILGAEPHFLGDGIRRAFEARIAKPPQYGYSTEALVGRRQMLQLAHDTLTNQSSRTEYDRALSEDTLTMDVAWDKVPGVLCVLQEAGEAPLVLATGEQLLQDRPPKRFKQDVVLAMALAYVDLSRDAMAASPPDVIHCCEVLERALKLLQEDGASNLAPDLLSQIDETLEEITPRCVLELLALPIDEKKRQEGLQGARNILWSVGRGGIATVGGGFSREAFMNEAFLRMTSAEQMDFFSKTPNSIPPEWFEIYSVALAHIAQAIASKRPQFIMMADDLFEQLQKFNIEMDLALERALCSLLVGDISNCRLWLGIDNESSPYRDPKIIEFVVNNSLPGLCKLLENWLVFPRSRDTRGTQFRLGDYYDDPKVLSYLERMESHLAAAAAIAKLGAVKSSALQAFSKVFPTALKIISAGALFALFAVIGLKCLPPRMDAKLAEDIVRKWQSIKSKALGPEHSVPALQEVLDGNMLKVWSDRATEIERHGWFWEYTLSDVTIDSVTVSVDGRRATVEVTIEEVGSKNNDSKYTTRYEMGGWMITEGA
;
A
#
# COMPACT_ATOMS: atom_id res chain seq x y z
N PHE A 1 42.61 8.42 6.52
CA PHE A 1 43.27 7.45 5.62
C PHE A 1 42.78 6.02 5.74
N TYR A 2 42.62 5.45 6.95
CA TYR A 2 42.08 4.09 7.11
C TYR A 2 40.73 3.87 6.39
N LYS A 3 39.71 4.71 6.69
CA LYS A 3 38.39 4.66 6.02
C LYS A 3 38.48 4.79 4.50
N ILE A 4 39.31 5.71 4.01
CA ILE A 4 39.56 5.97 2.58
C ILE A 4 40.04 4.70 1.86
N LEU A 5 40.97 3.96 2.45
CA LEU A 5 41.42 2.69 1.87
C LEU A 5 40.45 1.54 2.13
N GLY A 6 39.48 1.68 3.04
CA GLY A 6 38.70 0.56 3.56
C GLY A 6 39.58 -0.40 4.37
N ALA A 7 40.59 0.14 5.06
CA ALA A 7 41.54 -0.61 5.87
C ALA A 7 41.28 -0.38 7.36
N GLU A 8 41.56 -1.39 8.17
CA GLU A 8 41.45 -1.29 9.63
C GLU A 8 42.78 -0.89 10.27
N PRO A 9 42.78 -0.24 11.46
CA PRO A 9 44.00 0.14 12.17
C PRO A 9 44.94 -1.03 12.50
N HIS A 10 44.41 -2.27 12.56
CA HIS A 10 45.20 -3.47 12.82
C HIS A 10 45.81 -4.10 11.55
N PHE A 11 45.52 -3.59 10.35
CA PHE A 11 46.08 -4.13 9.11
C PHE A 11 47.58 -3.86 9.02
N LEU A 12 48.36 -4.88 8.69
CA LEU A 12 49.79 -4.78 8.38
C LEU A 12 50.02 -4.27 6.95
N GLY A 13 51.28 -3.99 6.57
CA GLY A 13 51.63 -3.41 5.26
C GLY A 13 51.01 -4.13 4.06
N ASP A 14 51.01 -5.47 4.05
CA ASP A 14 50.37 -6.25 2.97
C ASP A 14 48.84 -6.14 2.97
N GLY A 15 48.22 -5.94 4.14
CA GLY A 15 46.78 -5.67 4.26
C GLY A 15 46.42 -4.28 3.71
N ILE A 16 47.23 -3.27 4.03
CA ILE A 16 47.09 -1.91 3.49
C ILE A 16 47.27 -1.91 1.97
N ARG A 17 48.29 -2.61 1.45
CA ARG A 17 48.54 -2.72 0.01
C ARG A 17 47.35 -3.34 -0.72
N ARG A 18 46.81 -4.45 -0.20
CA ARG A 18 45.62 -5.10 -0.79
C ARG A 18 44.39 -4.19 -0.77
N ALA A 19 44.18 -3.44 0.31
CA ALA A 19 43.08 -2.47 0.40
C ALA A 19 43.23 -1.34 -0.64
N PHE A 20 44.44 -0.81 -0.78
CA PHE A 20 44.76 0.18 -1.82
C PHE A 20 44.55 -0.36 -3.24
N GLU A 21 45.09 -1.54 -3.55
CA GLU A 21 44.93 -2.19 -4.86
C GLU A 21 43.44 -2.42 -5.19
N ALA A 22 42.64 -2.85 -4.21
CA ALA A 22 41.20 -3.03 -4.36
C ALA A 22 40.47 -1.70 -4.67
N ARG A 23 40.86 -0.59 -4.03
CA ARG A 23 40.32 0.75 -4.30
C ARG A 23 40.73 1.30 -5.67
N ILE A 24 41.95 1.01 -6.11
CA ILE A 24 42.43 1.41 -7.45
C ILE A 24 41.72 0.59 -8.54
N ALA A 25 41.49 -0.70 -8.31
CA ALA A 25 40.81 -1.59 -9.26
C ALA A 25 39.32 -1.24 -9.47
N LYS A 26 38.72 -0.49 -8.55
CA LYS A 26 37.33 0.00 -8.65
C LYS A 26 37.34 1.52 -8.94
N PRO A 27 37.37 1.94 -10.22
CA PRO A 27 37.22 3.35 -10.56
C PRO A 27 35.80 3.84 -10.24
N PRO A 28 35.60 5.16 -10.02
CA PRO A 28 34.27 5.75 -9.92
C PRO A 28 33.43 5.42 -11.15
N GLN A 29 32.16 5.06 -10.93
CA GLN A 29 31.26 4.60 -12.01
C GLN A 29 30.78 5.74 -12.90
N TYR A 30 30.75 6.97 -12.38
CA TYR A 30 30.15 8.12 -13.04
C TYR A 30 31.20 9.11 -13.54
N GLY A 31 30.79 9.97 -14.47
CA GLY A 31 31.65 10.77 -15.36
C GLY A 31 32.44 11.92 -14.73
N TYR A 32 33.16 11.67 -13.63
CA TYR A 32 34.14 12.59 -13.07
C TYR A 32 35.17 13.03 -14.12
N SER A 33 35.64 14.27 -14.00
CA SER A 33 36.71 14.81 -14.83
C SER A 33 38.03 14.06 -14.65
N THR A 34 38.92 14.17 -15.64
CA THR A 34 40.29 13.63 -15.55
C THR A 34 41.05 14.21 -14.36
N GLU A 35 40.84 15.48 -14.05
CA GLU A 35 41.46 16.20 -12.95
C GLU A 35 41.01 15.63 -11.60
N ALA A 36 39.70 15.39 -11.43
CA ALA A 36 39.14 14.77 -10.24
C ALA A 36 39.65 13.33 -10.05
N LEU A 37 39.73 12.54 -11.13
CA LEU A 37 40.27 11.18 -11.08
C LEU A 37 41.76 11.14 -10.72
N VAL A 38 42.55 12.12 -11.18
CA VAL A 38 43.94 12.29 -10.76
C VAL A 38 44.01 12.65 -9.27
N GLY A 39 43.19 13.59 -8.80
CA GLY A 39 43.11 13.94 -7.39
C GLY A 39 42.74 12.76 -6.50
N ARG A 40 41.72 11.98 -6.90
CA ARG A 40 41.35 10.72 -6.24
C ARG A 40 42.53 9.77 -6.11
N ARG A 41 43.25 9.53 -7.22
CA ARG A 41 44.40 8.60 -7.24
C ARG A 41 45.52 9.09 -6.32
N GLN A 42 45.84 10.37 -6.35
CA GLN A 42 46.87 10.96 -5.50
C GLN A 42 46.51 10.84 -4.02
N MET A 43 45.24 11.01 -3.66
CA MET A 43 44.77 10.80 -2.29
C MET A 43 44.88 9.36 -1.82
N LEU A 44 44.51 8.40 -2.68
CA LEU A 44 44.67 6.98 -2.37
C LEU A 44 46.15 6.61 -2.21
N GLN A 45 47.03 7.15 -3.05
CA GLN A 45 48.49 6.96 -2.95
C GLN A 45 49.05 7.56 -1.65
N LEU A 46 48.67 8.79 -1.32
CA LEU A 46 49.07 9.44 -0.07
C LEU A 46 48.65 8.62 1.15
N ALA A 47 47.41 8.11 1.16
CA ALA A 47 46.92 7.23 2.22
C ALA A 47 47.73 5.92 2.30
N HIS A 48 47.99 5.28 1.15
CA HIS A 48 48.79 4.05 1.09
C HIS A 48 50.21 4.25 1.60
N ASP A 49 50.90 5.29 1.14
CA ASP A 49 52.29 5.55 1.47
C ASP A 49 52.43 5.93 2.96
N THR A 50 51.50 6.71 3.49
CA THR A 50 51.45 7.06 4.92
C THR A 50 51.23 5.82 5.79
N LEU A 51 50.31 4.93 5.41
CA LEU A 51 49.96 3.76 6.22
C LEU A 51 50.90 2.55 6.04
N THR A 52 51.71 2.53 4.98
CA THR A 52 52.72 1.49 4.75
C THR A 52 54.07 1.84 5.38
N ASN A 53 54.38 3.13 5.52
CA ASN A 53 55.57 3.59 6.23
C ASN A 53 55.34 3.63 7.75
N GLN A 54 56.16 2.90 8.51
CA GLN A 54 56.02 2.79 9.95
C GLN A 54 56.11 4.14 10.69
N SER A 55 57.03 5.04 10.31
CA SER A 55 57.19 6.33 10.99
C SER A 55 56.00 7.23 10.70
N SER A 56 55.62 7.36 9.43
CA SER A 56 54.49 8.18 8.99
C SER A 56 53.15 7.68 9.55
N ARG A 57 52.97 6.36 9.62
CA ARG A 57 51.79 5.75 10.25
C ARG A 57 51.72 6.07 11.74
N THR A 58 52.84 6.00 12.46
CA THR A 58 52.86 6.31 13.90
C THR A 58 52.52 7.77 14.16
N GLU A 59 53.04 8.70 13.34
CA GLU A 59 52.69 10.12 13.41
C GLU A 59 51.21 10.36 13.09
N TYR A 60 50.70 9.71 12.05
CA TYR A 60 49.30 9.77 11.65
C TYR A 60 48.36 9.22 12.75
N ASP A 61 48.67 8.06 13.32
CA ASP A 61 47.88 7.44 14.39
C ASP A 61 47.86 8.31 15.65
N ARG A 62 49.00 8.94 15.98
CA ARG A 62 49.09 9.90 17.09
C ARG A 62 48.21 11.13 16.84
N ALA A 63 48.34 11.77 15.68
CA ALA A 63 47.52 12.93 15.32
C ALA A 63 46.03 12.59 15.24
N LEU A 64 45.68 11.36 14.85
CA LEU A 64 44.30 10.86 14.86
C LEU A 64 43.76 10.72 16.28
N SER A 65 44.57 10.24 17.21
CA SER A 65 44.16 10.10 18.62
C SER A 65 44.01 11.44 19.35
N GLU A 66 44.76 12.46 18.91
CA GLU A 66 44.74 13.81 19.48
C GLU A 66 43.67 14.71 18.83
N ASP A 67 42.97 14.24 17.78
CA ASP A 67 42.02 15.01 16.95
C ASP A 67 42.64 16.29 16.34
N THR A 68 43.95 16.25 16.04
CA THR A 68 44.70 17.37 15.46
C THR A 68 45.02 17.15 13.98
N LEU A 69 44.36 16.19 13.32
CA LEU A 69 44.61 15.87 11.92
C LEU A 69 44.06 16.96 11.01
N THR A 70 44.96 17.73 10.42
CA THR A 70 44.66 18.67 9.34
C THR A 70 45.53 18.36 8.13
N MET A 71 44.95 18.47 6.94
CA MET A 71 45.66 18.23 5.69
C MET A 71 45.28 19.30 4.68
N ASP A 72 46.29 20.00 4.18
CA ASP A 72 46.11 20.97 3.11
C ASP A 72 45.94 20.24 1.78
N VAL A 73 44.91 20.64 1.04
CA VAL A 73 44.58 20.07 -0.28
C VAL A 73 44.67 21.19 -1.30
N ALA A 74 45.46 20.98 -2.35
CA ALA A 74 45.51 21.89 -3.48
C ALA A 74 44.11 22.03 -4.11
N TRP A 75 43.70 23.27 -4.41
CA TRP A 75 42.34 23.57 -4.83
C TRP A 75 41.87 22.68 -6.00
N ASP A 76 42.71 22.48 -7.00
CA ASP A 76 42.39 21.65 -8.18
C ASP A 76 42.18 20.16 -7.87
N LYS A 77 42.56 19.69 -6.68
CA LYS A 77 42.38 18.30 -6.23
C LYS A 77 41.16 18.10 -5.34
N VAL A 78 40.54 19.17 -4.85
CA VAL A 78 39.39 19.11 -3.93
C VAL A 78 38.26 18.21 -4.42
N PRO A 79 37.82 18.24 -5.70
CA PRO A 79 36.76 17.34 -6.16
C PRO A 79 37.17 15.86 -6.12
N GLY A 80 38.46 15.57 -6.36
CA GLY A 80 39.01 14.22 -6.20
C GLY A 80 39.03 13.76 -4.73
N VAL A 81 39.28 14.67 -3.79
CA VAL A 81 39.17 14.39 -2.36
C VAL A 81 37.72 14.11 -1.97
N LEU A 82 36.77 14.92 -2.43
CA LEU A 82 35.34 14.71 -2.17
C LEU A 82 34.84 13.37 -2.70
N CYS A 83 35.29 12.96 -3.90
CA CYS A 83 35.02 11.63 -4.44
C CYS A 83 35.50 10.52 -3.49
N VAL A 84 36.72 10.64 -2.96
CA VAL A 84 37.27 9.66 -2.02
C VAL A 84 36.55 9.66 -0.67
N LEU A 85 36.12 10.83 -0.18
CA LEU A 85 35.33 10.95 1.05
C LEU A 85 33.94 10.32 0.88
N GLN A 86 33.29 10.53 -0.27
CA GLN A 86 32.03 9.88 -0.60
C GLN A 86 32.19 8.35 -0.64
N GLU A 87 33.22 7.85 -1.32
CA GLU A 87 33.56 6.43 -1.36
C GLU A 87 33.93 5.81 0.01
N ALA A 88 34.26 6.65 0.99
CA ALA A 88 34.57 6.28 2.38
C ALA A 88 33.34 6.33 3.30
N GLY A 89 32.17 6.75 2.79
CA GLY A 89 30.94 6.89 3.56
C GLY A 89 30.85 8.17 4.38
N GLU A 90 31.69 9.18 4.12
CA GLU A 90 31.67 10.47 4.82
C GLU A 90 30.66 11.45 4.19
N ALA A 91 29.44 10.99 3.94
CA ALA A 91 28.41 11.75 3.24
C ALA A 91 28.11 13.14 3.87
N PRO A 92 27.98 13.31 5.20
CA PRO A 92 27.73 14.62 5.81
C PRO A 92 28.84 15.64 5.53
N LEU A 93 30.10 15.19 5.56
CA LEU A 93 31.26 16.05 5.27
C LEU A 93 31.30 16.46 3.80
N VAL A 94 31.01 15.51 2.89
CA VAL A 94 30.94 15.79 1.45
C VAL A 94 29.87 16.84 1.15
N LEU A 95 28.69 16.72 1.75
CA LEU A 95 27.59 17.66 1.56
C LEU A 95 27.92 19.05 2.13
N ALA A 96 28.38 19.12 3.39
CA ALA A 96 28.73 20.40 4.02
C ALA A 96 29.83 21.14 3.25
N THR A 97 30.86 20.43 2.83
CA THR A 97 31.96 21.01 2.04
C THR A 97 31.49 21.40 0.65
N GLY A 98 30.70 20.54 -0.01
CA GLY A 98 30.15 20.79 -1.33
C GLY A 98 29.26 22.03 -1.38
N GLU A 99 28.39 22.24 -0.38
CA GLU A 99 27.57 23.43 -0.27
C GLU A 99 28.40 24.71 -0.19
N GLN A 100 29.46 24.72 0.61
CA GLN A 100 30.39 25.86 0.71
C GLN A 100 31.08 26.12 -0.64
N LEU A 101 31.59 25.07 -1.30
CA LEU A 101 32.26 25.19 -2.58
C LEU A 101 31.34 25.72 -3.69
N LEU A 102 30.06 25.34 -3.70
CA LEU A 102 29.11 25.81 -4.70
C LEU A 102 28.75 27.29 -4.53
N GLN A 103 28.83 27.84 -3.31
CA GLN A 103 28.63 29.27 -3.05
C GLN A 103 29.73 30.13 -3.71
N ASP A 104 30.95 29.62 -3.81
CA ASP A 104 32.10 30.31 -4.38
C ASP A 104 32.10 30.37 -5.93
N ARG A 105 31.05 29.84 -6.58
CA ARG A 105 30.87 29.80 -8.06
C ARG A 105 32.11 29.26 -8.81
N PRO A 106 32.50 28.01 -8.57
CA PRO A 106 33.71 27.45 -9.14
C PRO A 106 33.59 27.23 -10.66
N PRO A 107 34.71 26.97 -11.36
CA PRO A 107 34.69 26.65 -12.79
C PRO A 107 33.76 25.48 -13.13
N LYS A 108 33.17 25.48 -14.34
CA LYS A 108 32.12 24.51 -14.73
C LYS A 108 32.49 23.04 -14.45
N ARG A 109 33.69 22.60 -14.83
CA ARG A 109 34.13 21.20 -14.62
C ARG A 109 34.27 20.85 -13.14
N PHE A 110 34.86 21.75 -12.37
CA PHE A 110 34.96 21.63 -10.91
C PHE A 110 33.57 21.53 -10.27
N LYS A 111 32.64 22.42 -10.67
CA LYS A 111 31.25 22.39 -10.22
C LYS A 111 30.61 21.02 -10.49
N GLN A 112 30.79 20.47 -11.69
CA GLN A 112 30.22 19.17 -12.08
C GLN A 112 30.74 18.03 -11.20
N ASP A 113 32.04 17.98 -10.91
CA ASP A 113 32.61 16.95 -10.05
C ASP A 113 32.12 17.05 -8.59
N VAL A 114 32.00 18.28 -8.07
CA VAL A 114 31.45 18.52 -6.73
C VAL A 114 29.98 18.09 -6.66
N VAL A 115 29.17 18.49 -7.64
CA VAL A 115 27.75 18.10 -7.72
C VAL A 115 27.61 16.58 -7.80
N LEU A 116 28.45 15.90 -8.58
CA LEU A 116 28.43 14.44 -8.69
C LEU A 116 28.75 13.76 -7.34
N ALA A 117 29.77 14.24 -6.63
CA ALA A 117 30.11 13.72 -5.30
C ALA A 117 28.98 13.94 -4.28
N MET A 118 28.33 15.12 -4.31
CA MET A 118 27.19 15.43 -3.44
C MET A 118 25.96 14.57 -3.78
N ALA A 119 25.64 14.39 -5.06
CA ALA A 119 24.51 13.56 -5.48
C ALA A 119 24.69 12.10 -5.03
N LEU A 120 25.90 11.55 -5.19
CA LEU A 120 26.21 10.21 -4.71
C LEU A 120 26.16 10.10 -3.19
N ALA A 121 26.62 11.13 -2.46
CA ALA A 121 26.50 11.18 -1.01
C ALA A 121 25.02 11.19 -0.55
N TYR A 122 24.12 11.88 -1.26
CA TYR A 122 22.69 11.80 -1.00
C TYR A 122 22.10 10.41 -1.29
N VAL A 123 22.56 9.72 -2.34
CA VAL A 123 22.15 8.32 -2.61
C VAL A 123 22.64 7.38 -1.51
N ASP A 124 23.83 7.59 -0.95
CA ASP A 124 24.30 6.79 0.18
C ASP A 124 23.43 7.03 1.43
N LEU A 125 23.08 8.29 1.73
CA LEU A 125 22.15 8.60 2.81
C LEU A 125 20.75 7.98 2.60
N SER A 126 20.28 7.88 1.35
CA SER A 126 18.99 7.26 1.06
C SER A 126 19.02 5.75 1.35
N ARG A 127 20.13 5.08 1.02
CA ARG A 127 20.36 3.67 1.34
C ARG A 127 20.42 3.44 2.84
N ASP A 128 21.11 4.30 3.58
CA ASP A 128 21.19 4.23 5.04
C ASP A 128 19.80 4.42 5.67
N ALA A 129 19.00 5.37 5.17
CA ALA A 129 17.62 5.60 5.62
C ALA A 129 16.72 4.37 5.39
N MET A 130 16.87 3.72 4.23
CA MET A 130 16.12 2.49 3.91
C MET A 130 16.60 1.25 4.68
N ALA A 131 17.87 1.23 5.10
CA ALA A 131 18.45 0.17 5.92
C ALA A 131 18.09 0.28 7.41
N ALA A 132 17.56 1.43 7.85
CA ALA A 132 17.09 1.62 9.23
C ALA A 132 15.91 0.68 9.58
N SER A 133 15.68 0.48 10.88
CA SER A 133 14.59 -0.36 11.40
C SER A 133 13.74 0.41 12.42
N PRO A 134 12.50 0.84 12.08
CA PRO A 134 11.88 0.75 10.75
C PRO A 134 12.56 1.66 9.70
N PRO A 135 12.39 1.40 8.40
CA PRO A 135 12.93 2.25 7.34
C PRO A 135 12.37 3.68 7.41
N ASP A 136 13.22 4.69 7.24
CA ASP A 136 12.82 6.10 7.18
C ASP A 136 12.58 6.51 5.72
N VAL A 137 11.37 6.20 5.22
CA VAL A 137 10.99 6.44 3.82
C VAL A 137 10.89 7.93 3.52
N ILE A 138 10.45 8.74 4.49
CA ILE A 138 10.36 10.20 4.34
C ILE A 138 11.76 10.78 4.12
N HIS A 139 12.72 10.45 4.99
CA HIS A 139 14.08 10.93 4.83
C HIS A 139 14.72 10.44 3.52
N CYS A 140 14.48 9.18 3.14
CA CYS A 140 14.93 8.62 1.86
C CYS A 140 14.45 9.44 0.65
N CYS A 141 13.16 9.77 0.58
CA CYS A 141 12.62 10.64 -0.47
C CYS A 141 13.27 12.02 -0.45
N GLU A 142 13.37 12.65 0.72
CA GLU A 142 13.92 14.01 0.85
C GLU A 142 15.35 14.11 0.31
N VAL A 143 16.21 13.13 0.62
CA VAL A 143 17.60 13.15 0.15
C VAL A 143 17.72 12.85 -1.34
N LEU A 144 16.89 11.96 -1.88
CA LEU A 144 16.85 11.65 -3.32
C LEU A 144 16.32 12.83 -4.14
N GLU A 145 15.28 13.53 -3.67
CA GLU A 145 14.79 14.77 -4.30
C GLU A 145 15.86 15.88 -4.32
N ARG A 146 16.68 15.98 -3.26
CA ARG A 146 17.82 16.90 -3.23
C ARG A 146 18.90 16.50 -4.24
N ALA A 147 19.20 15.20 -4.35
CA ALA A 147 20.13 14.70 -5.36
C ALA A 147 19.64 15.02 -6.78
N LEU A 148 18.36 14.79 -7.05
CA LEU A 148 17.73 15.07 -8.33
C LEU A 148 17.81 16.56 -8.68
N LYS A 149 17.42 17.42 -7.73
CA LYS A 149 17.49 18.88 -7.90
C LYS A 149 18.92 19.34 -8.23
N LEU A 150 19.92 18.83 -7.52
CA LEU A 150 21.33 19.17 -7.78
C LEU A 150 21.79 18.74 -9.18
N LEU A 151 21.40 17.56 -9.65
CA LEU A 151 21.76 17.07 -10.98
C LEU A 151 21.03 17.85 -12.10
N GLN A 152 19.87 18.44 -11.81
CA GLN A 152 19.08 19.22 -12.76
C GLN A 152 19.44 20.71 -12.81
N GLU A 153 20.17 21.24 -11.83
CA GLU A 153 20.57 22.65 -11.78
C GLU A 153 21.46 23.08 -12.95
N ASP A 154 21.34 24.36 -13.35
CA ASP A 154 22.13 24.96 -14.44
C ASP A 154 23.64 24.76 -14.23
N GLY A 155 24.27 24.07 -15.18
CA GLY A 155 25.69 23.69 -15.14
C GLY A 155 25.96 22.20 -14.86
N ALA A 156 24.98 21.46 -14.34
CA ALA A 156 24.99 20.00 -14.19
C ALA A 156 24.11 19.27 -15.21
N SER A 157 23.41 20.00 -16.09
CA SER A 157 22.56 19.42 -17.14
C SER A 157 23.35 18.39 -17.99
N ASN A 158 22.83 17.15 -18.08
CA ASN A 158 23.45 15.95 -18.68
C ASN A 158 24.62 15.31 -17.90
N LEU A 159 24.84 15.68 -16.64
CA LEU A 159 25.78 14.99 -15.75
C LEU A 159 25.16 13.68 -15.28
N ALA A 160 25.85 12.56 -15.55
CA ALA A 160 25.46 11.21 -15.11
C ALA A 160 23.97 10.85 -15.39
N PRO A 161 23.56 10.78 -16.67
CA PRO A 161 22.16 10.52 -17.03
C PRO A 161 21.64 9.18 -16.46
N ASP A 162 22.49 8.17 -16.38
CA ASP A 162 22.14 6.87 -15.80
C ASP A 162 21.83 6.99 -14.29
N LEU A 163 22.57 7.84 -13.55
CA LEU A 163 22.29 8.10 -12.14
C LEU A 163 20.97 8.85 -11.96
N LEU A 164 20.71 9.83 -12.84
CA LEU A 164 19.47 10.59 -12.81
C LEU A 164 18.26 9.67 -13.06
N SER A 165 18.33 8.80 -14.07
CA SER A 165 17.28 7.79 -14.35
C SER A 165 17.07 6.87 -13.16
N GLN A 166 18.16 6.38 -12.54
CA GLN A 166 18.07 5.51 -11.37
C GLN A 166 17.40 6.20 -10.18
N ILE A 167 17.71 7.48 -9.93
CA ILE A 167 17.09 8.26 -8.86
C ILE A 167 15.60 8.49 -9.15
N ASP A 168 15.26 8.88 -10.38
CA ASP A 168 13.87 9.10 -10.80
C ASP A 168 13.04 7.82 -10.68
N GLU A 169 13.53 6.68 -11.20
CA GLU A 169 12.87 5.37 -11.10
C GLU A 169 12.67 4.96 -9.64
N THR A 170 13.69 5.17 -8.79
CA THR A 170 13.60 4.88 -7.36
C THR A 170 12.54 5.78 -6.70
N LEU A 171 12.54 7.08 -6.99
CA LEU A 171 11.56 8.03 -6.46
C LEU A 171 10.15 7.67 -6.90
N GLU A 172 9.93 7.32 -8.17
CA GLU A 172 8.63 6.86 -8.67
C GLU A 172 8.12 5.64 -7.88
N GLU A 173 9.00 4.71 -7.52
CA GLU A 173 8.65 3.53 -6.74
C GLU A 173 8.28 3.86 -5.29
N ILE A 174 9.07 4.69 -4.61
CA ILE A 174 8.91 4.93 -3.16
C ILE A 174 7.94 6.07 -2.82
N THR A 175 7.69 7.00 -3.75
CA THR A 175 6.89 8.22 -3.50
C THR A 175 5.50 7.92 -2.94
N PRO A 176 4.73 6.95 -3.46
CA PRO A 176 3.41 6.65 -2.90
C PRO A 176 3.46 6.22 -1.45
N ARG A 177 4.46 5.42 -1.06
CA ARG A 177 4.66 5.04 0.34
C ARG A 177 5.07 6.24 1.20
N CYS A 178 5.98 7.08 0.72
CA CYS A 178 6.37 8.32 1.40
C CYS A 178 5.17 9.23 1.66
N VAL A 179 4.31 9.42 0.66
CA VAL A 179 3.07 10.21 0.81
C VAL A 179 2.15 9.64 1.88
N LEU A 180 2.00 8.31 1.94
CA LEU A 180 1.23 7.67 3.00
C LEU A 180 1.86 7.88 4.38
N GLU A 181 3.18 7.81 4.51
CA GLU A 181 3.87 8.06 5.78
C GLU A 181 3.76 9.54 6.21
N LEU A 182 3.86 10.49 5.27
CA LEU A 182 3.61 11.91 5.50
C LEU A 182 2.18 12.15 6.00
N LEU A 183 1.17 11.50 5.42
CA LEU A 183 -0.23 11.60 5.86
C LEU A 183 -0.45 11.02 7.27
N ALA A 184 0.34 10.03 7.65
CA ALA A 184 0.28 9.39 8.97
C ALA A 184 0.87 10.26 10.09
N LEU A 185 1.68 11.28 9.77
CA LEU A 185 2.21 12.24 10.74
C LEU A 185 1.11 12.90 11.58
N PRO A 186 1.43 13.45 12.77
CA PRO A 186 0.48 14.21 13.59
C PRO A 186 -0.21 15.34 12.82
N ILE A 187 -1.44 15.69 13.21
CA ILE A 187 -2.29 16.66 12.48
C ILE A 187 -1.68 18.07 12.49
N ASP A 188 -0.94 18.39 13.53
CA ASP A 188 -0.23 19.64 13.77
C ASP A 188 1.12 19.74 13.04
N GLU A 189 1.61 18.63 12.48
CA GLU A 189 2.89 18.59 11.77
C GLU A 189 2.78 19.25 10.40
N LYS A 190 3.66 20.23 10.12
CA LYS A 190 3.60 21.00 8.86
C LYS A 190 3.87 20.13 7.65
N LYS A 191 4.79 19.18 7.79
CA LYS A 191 5.14 18.22 6.72
C LYS A 191 3.95 17.38 6.26
N ARG A 192 2.91 17.21 7.10
CA ARG A 192 1.69 16.50 6.70
C ARG A 192 0.97 17.15 5.52
N GLN A 193 1.09 18.47 5.35
CA GLN A 193 0.53 19.18 4.19
C GLN A 193 1.20 18.75 2.88
N GLU A 194 2.48 18.38 2.93
CA GLU A 194 3.19 17.82 1.78
C GLU A 194 2.59 16.45 1.40
N GLY A 195 2.22 15.62 2.39
CA GLY A 195 1.49 14.37 2.16
C GLY A 195 0.11 14.58 1.52
N LEU A 196 -0.66 15.58 1.97
CA LEU A 196 -1.95 15.92 1.35
C LEU A 196 -1.78 16.38 -0.10
N GLN A 197 -0.77 17.21 -0.37
CA GLN A 197 -0.47 17.67 -1.72
C GLN A 197 0.08 16.54 -2.61
N GLY A 198 0.92 15.68 -2.07
CA GLY A 198 1.44 14.50 -2.77
C GLY A 198 0.33 13.53 -3.16
N ALA A 199 -0.64 13.28 -2.27
CA ALA A 199 -1.78 12.44 -2.58
C ALA A 199 -2.63 13.02 -3.72
N ARG A 200 -2.80 14.35 -3.77
CA ARG A 200 -3.44 15.05 -4.89
C ARG A 200 -2.64 14.89 -6.18
N ASN A 201 -1.32 15.08 -6.12
CA ASN A 201 -0.46 14.94 -7.29
C ASN A 201 -0.55 13.53 -7.88
N ILE A 202 -0.52 12.49 -7.03
CA ILE A 202 -0.63 11.08 -7.45
C ILE A 202 -2.02 10.79 -8.03
N LEU A 203 -3.09 11.19 -7.35
CA LEU A 203 -4.46 10.85 -7.77
C LEU A 203 -4.98 11.75 -8.88
N TRP A 204 -4.41 12.94 -9.12
CA TRP A 204 -4.85 13.84 -10.18
C TRP A 204 -3.97 13.81 -11.43
N SER A 205 -2.75 13.25 -11.37
CA SER A 205 -1.88 13.09 -12.55
C SER A 205 -2.46 12.13 -13.60
N VAL A 206 -3.32 11.20 -13.18
CA VAL A 206 -3.85 10.08 -14.00
C VAL A 206 -5.06 10.48 -14.89
N GLY A 207 -5.46 11.75 -14.89
CA GLY A 207 -6.68 12.25 -15.52
C GLY A 207 -6.82 12.17 -17.05
N ARG A 208 -5.93 11.49 -17.80
CA ARG A 208 -6.02 11.36 -19.27
C ARG A 208 -6.28 9.95 -19.82
N GLY A 209 -6.58 8.97 -18.97
CA GLY A 209 -7.07 7.67 -19.44
C GLY A 209 -6.54 6.52 -18.61
N GLY A 210 -7.23 6.24 -17.50
CA GLY A 210 -7.47 4.92 -16.89
C GLY A 210 -6.36 3.85 -16.77
N ILE A 211 -5.09 4.15 -17.05
CA ILE A 211 -4.04 3.12 -17.25
C ILE A 211 -2.79 3.34 -16.38
N ALA A 212 -2.62 4.48 -15.70
CA ALA A 212 -1.41 4.66 -14.89
C ALA A 212 -1.51 3.90 -13.56
N THR A 213 -0.73 2.81 -13.44
CA THR A 213 -0.32 2.25 -12.14
C THR A 213 0.26 3.36 -11.29
N VAL A 214 -0.23 3.52 -10.06
CA VAL A 214 0.49 4.34 -9.09
C VAL A 214 1.82 3.63 -8.83
N GLY A 215 2.93 4.38 -8.78
CA GLY A 215 4.26 3.81 -8.52
C GLY A 215 4.28 2.90 -7.27
N GLY A 216 5.27 2.03 -7.16
CA GLY A 216 5.40 1.14 -6.00
C GLY A 216 4.32 0.05 -5.90
N GLY A 217 3.73 -0.34 -7.03
CA GLY A 217 2.80 -1.48 -7.12
C GLY A 217 1.36 -1.19 -6.67
N PHE A 218 1.00 0.07 -6.44
CA PHE A 218 -0.36 0.43 -6.04
C PHE A 218 -1.30 0.54 -7.25
N SER A 219 -2.53 0.01 -7.12
CA SER A 219 -3.63 0.50 -7.96
C SER A 219 -4.10 1.85 -7.44
N ARG A 220 -4.72 2.66 -8.32
CA ARG A 220 -5.36 3.93 -7.93
C ARG A 220 -6.28 3.77 -6.72
N GLU A 221 -7.15 2.76 -6.77
CA GLU A 221 -8.07 2.44 -5.68
C GLU A 221 -7.35 2.03 -4.38
N ALA A 222 -6.32 1.17 -4.47
CA ALA A 222 -5.57 0.73 -3.29
C ALA A 222 -4.84 1.90 -2.61
N PHE A 223 -4.18 2.75 -3.40
CA PHE A 223 -3.54 3.96 -2.89
C PHE A 223 -4.55 4.91 -2.25
N MET A 224 -5.69 5.16 -2.91
CA MET A 224 -6.75 6.02 -2.36
C MET A 224 -7.27 5.50 -1.02
N ASN A 225 -7.56 4.20 -0.93
CA ASN A 225 -8.05 3.60 0.30
C ASN A 225 -7.04 3.77 1.44
N GLU A 226 -5.75 3.50 1.20
CA GLU A 226 -4.70 3.73 2.18
C GLU A 226 -4.55 5.21 2.57
N ALA A 227 -4.60 6.11 1.60
CA ALA A 227 -4.49 7.54 1.85
C ALA A 227 -5.66 8.04 2.70
N PHE A 228 -6.88 7.63 2.39
CA PHE A 228 -8.08 8.08 3.10
C PHE A 228 -8.13 7.58 4.55
N LEU A 229 -7.62 6.36 4.82
CA LEU A 229 -7.44 5.85 6.19
C LEU A 229 -6.56 6.75 7.08
N ARG A 230 -5.70 7.58 6.48
CA ARG A 230 -4.78 8.50 7.17
C ARG A 230 -5.25 9.95 7.12
N MET A 231 -6.27 10.25 6.33
CA MET A 231 -6.91 11.58 6.22
C MET A 231 -8.10 11.71 7.18
N THR A 232 -8.38 12.93 7.61
CA THR A 232 -9.62 13.26 8.32
C THR A 232 -10.80 13.34 7.35
N SER A 233 -12.03 13.21 7.85
CA SER A 233 -13.23 13.31 7.02
C SER A 233 -13.32 14.66 6.29
N ALA A 234 -12.97 15.77 6.97
CA ALA A 234 -12.85 17.09 6.37
C ALA A 234 -11.82 17.17 5.24
N GLU A 235 -10.66 16.52 5.39
CA GLU A 235 -9.62 16.48 4.36
C GLU A 235 -10.04 15.66 3.14
N GLN A 236 -10.73 14.53 3.36
CA GLN A 236 -11.30 13.75 2.27
C GLN A 236 -12.32 14.60 1.51
N MET A 237 -13.24 15.29 2.19
CA MET A 237 -14.19 16.20 1.53
C MET A 237 -13.49 17.32 0.75
N ASP A 238 -12.48 17.98 1.34
CA ASP A 238 -11.71 19.03 0.68
C ASP A 238 -10.98 18.51 -0.55
N PHE A 239 -10.38 17.32 -0.47
CA PHE A 239 -9.75 16.63 -1.60
C PHE A 239 -10.71 16.52 -2.78
N PHE A 240 -11.93 16.02 -2.56
CA PHE A 240 -12.88 15.84 -3.64
C PHE A 240 -13.46 17.13 -4.21
N SER A 241 -13.72 18.11 -3.35
CA SER A 241 -14.23 19.42 -3.80
C SER A 241 -13.26 20.13 -4.74
N LYS A 242 -11.96 19.81 -4.64
CA LYS A 242 -10.88 20.38 -5.44
C LYS A 242 -10.44 19.48 -6.59
N THR A 243 -11.00 18.28 -6.73
CA THR A 243 -10.71 17.40 -7.87
C THR A 243 -11.08 18.13 -9.16
N PRO A 244 -10.15 18.27 -10.13
CA PRO A 244 -10.44 18.97 -11.37
C PRO A 244 -11.58 18.30 -12.16
N ASN A 245 -12.50 19.10 -12.71
CA ASN A 245 -13.63 18.60 -13.53
C ASN A 245 -13.20 17.78 -14.76
N SER A 246 -11.93 17.84 -15.16
CA SER A 246 -11.36 17.02 -16.23
C SER A 246 -11.16 15.56 -15.86
N ILE A 247 -11.27 15.22 -14.57
CA ILE A 247 -11.08 13.87 -14.04
C ILE A 247 -12.45 13.37 -13.57
N PRO A 248 -13.13 12.50 -14.33
CA PRO A 248 -14.41 11.96 -13.90
C PRO A 248 -14.18 11.08 -12.66
N PRO A 249 -14.93 11.29 -11.56
CA PRO A 249 -14.75 10.50 -10.37
C PRO A 249 -15.25 9.07 -10.59
N GLU A 250 -14.51 8.08 -10.10
CA GLU A 250 -14.93 6.68 -10.13
C GLU A 250 -15.93 6.39 -8.99
N TRP A 251 -16.70 5.31 -9.13
CA TRP A 251 -17.78 4.98 -8.18
C TRP A 251 -17.27 4.83 -6.73
N PHE A 252 -16.10 4.19 -6.54
CA PHE A 252 -15.51 3.98 -5.22
C PHE A 252 -15.02 5.29 -4.58
N GLU A 253 -14.65 6.26 -5.42
CA GLU A 253 -14.22 7.58 -4.99
C GLU A 253 -15.43 8.32 -4.41
N ILE A 254 -16.53 8.42 -5.18
CA ILE A 254 -17.79 9.05 -4.75
C ILE A 254 -18.35 8.38 -3.49
N TYR A 255 -18.33 7.04 -3.43
CA TYR A 255 -18.81 6.29 -2.28
C TYR A 255 -18.01 6.63 -1.01
N SER A 256 -16.69 6.73 -1.14
CA SER A 256 -15.82 7.13 -0.03
C SER A 256 -16.10 8.56 0.44
N VAL A 257 -16.41 9.49 -0.47
CA VAL A 257 -16.83 10.86 -0.12
C VAL A 257 -18.13 10.88 0.66
N ALA A 258 -19.12 10.11 0.22
CA ALA A 258 -20.40 10.04 0.90
C ALA A 258 -20.23 9.58 2.36
N LEU A 259 -19.38 8.56 2.58
CA LEU A 259 -19.01 8.13 3.92
C LEU A 259 -18.25 9.21 4.71
N ALA A 260 -17.35 9.97 4.07
CA ALA A 260 -16.66 11.10 4.70
C ALA A 260 -17.63 12.20 5.14
N HIS A 261 -18.67 12.48 4.35
CA HIS A 261 -19.71 13.44 4.72
C HIS A 261 -20.48 12.99 5.96
N ILE A 262 -20.79 11.70 6.07
CA ILE A 262 -21.46 11.12 7.24
C ILE A 262 -20.54 11.19 8.47
N ALA A 263 -19.27 10.81 8.31
CA ALA A 263 -18.24 10.92 9.34
C ALA A 263 -18.15 12.36 9.87
N GLN A 264 -18.05 13.33 8.97
CA GLN A 264 -17.98 14.74 9.29
C GLN A 264 -19.28 15.25 9.93
N ALA A 265 -20.45 14.78 9.49
CA ALA A 265 -21.73 15.13 10.09
C ALA A 265 -21.79 14.75 11.57
N ILE A 266 -21.32 13.54 11.88
CA ILE A 266 -21.29 12.98 13.22
C ILE A 266 -20.25 13.69 14.09
N ALA A 267 -19.02 13.80 13.58
CA ALA A 267 -17.90 14.40 14.31
C ALA A 267 -18.13 15.89 14.60
N SER A 268 -18.68 16.63 13.64
CA SER A 268 -18.95 18.07 13.78
C SER A 268 -20.36 18.42 14.26
N LYS A 269 -21.23 17.42 14.48
CA LYS A 269 -22.64 17.57 14.89
C LYS A 269 -23.44 18.47 13.93
N ARG A 270 -23.25 18.24 12.63
CA ARG A 270 -23.85 19.03 11.53
C ARG A 270 -24.62 18.10 10.58
N PRO A 271 -25.93 17.91 10.78
CA PRO A 271 -26.73 16.96 9.99
C PRO A 271 -26.86 17.33 8.50
N GLN A 272 -26.60 18.58 8.14
CA GLN A 272 -26.57 19.05 6.74
C GLN A 272 -25.66 18.21 5.83
N PHE A 273 -24.56 17.67 6.36
CA PHE A 273 -23.66 16.83 5.57
C PHE A 273 -24.26 15.45 5.27
N ILE A 274 -25.26 15.00 6.02
CA ILE A 274 -25.96 13.72 5.78
C ILE A 274 -26.82 13.82 4.53
N MET A 275 -27.46 14.97 4.30
CA MET A 275 -28.20 15.24 3.07
C MET A 275 -27.27 15.23 1.85
N MET A 276 -26.07 15.82 1.98
CA MET A 276 -25.06 15.77 0.92
C MET A 276 -24.59 14.35 0.64
N ALA A 277 -24.45 13.51 1.68
CA ALA A 277 -24.12 12.10 1.52
C ALA A 277 -25.22 11.31 0.77
N ASP A 278 -26.50 11.53 1.11
CA ASP A 278 -27.62 10.88 0.42
C ASP A 278 -27.69 11.29 -1.06
N ASP A 279 -27.45 12.56 -1.38
CA ASP A 279 -27.39 13.04 -2.77
C ASP A 279 -26.27 12.34 -3.56
N LEU A 280 -25.09 12.15 -2.96
CA LEU A 280 -23.99 11.40 -3.57
C LEU A 280 -24.34 9.91 -3.79
N PHE A 281 -25.03 9.27 -2.84
CA PHE A 281 -25.52 7.90 -3.03
C PHE A 281 -26.59 7.79 -4.12
N GLU A 282 -27.48 8.78 -4.23
CA GLU A 282 -28.46 8.84 -5.30
C GLU A 282 -27.79 9.02 -6.67
N GLN A 283 -26.78 9.88 -6.77
CA GLN A 283 -25.98 10.03 -7.98
C GLN A 283 -25.31 8.71 -8.37
N LEU A 284 -24.76 7.97 -7.39
CA LEU A 284 -24.15 6.65 -7.61
C LEU A 284 -25.14 5.60 -8.12
N GLN A 285 -26.34 5.53 -7.53
CA GLN A 285 -27.38 4.59 -7.99
C GLN A 285 -27.79 4.86 -9.44
N LYS A 286 -27.80 6.13 -9.86
CA LYS A 286 -28.08 6.52 -11.26
C LYS A 286 -26.92 6.17 -12.21
N PHE A 287 -25.69 6.24 -11.73
CA PHE A 287 -24.48 5.98 -12.51
C PHE A 287 -24.16 4.49 -12.66
N ASN A 288 -24.41 3.68 -11.64
CA ASN A 288 -24.04 2.27 -11.59
C ASN A 288 -25.21 1.38 -11.14
N ILE A 289 -25.92 0.81 -12.13
CA ILE A 289 -27.19 0.09 -11.97
C ILE A 289 -27.06 -1.16 -11.07
N GLU A 290 -25.86 -1.72 -10.91
CA GLU A 290 -25.62 -2.93 -10.11
C GLU A 290 -25.40 -2.67 -8.61
N MET A 291 -25.25 -1.40 -8.18
CA MET A 291 -25.00 -1.08 -6.77
C MET A 291 -26.30 -0.88 -5.98
N ASP A 292 -26.62 -1.85 -5.11
CA ASP A 292 -27.66 -1.68 -4.10
C ASP A 292 -27.14 -0.83 -2.93
N LEU A 293 -27.55 0.44 -2.89
CA LEU A 293 -27.26 1.40 -1.83
C LEU A 293 -28.46 1.65 -0.91
N ALA A 294 -29.46 0.76 -0.92
CA ALA A 294 -30.67 0.94 -0.12
C ALA A 294 -30.39 1.00 1.39
N LEU A 295 -29.40 0.24 1.87
CA LEU A 295 -28.97 0.27 3.26
C LEU A 295 -28.40 1.64 3.62
N GLU A 296 -27.45 2.16 2.84
CA GLU A 296 -26.83 3.47 3.07
C GLU A 296 -27.86 4.60 3.06
N ARG A 297 -28.77 4.61 2.10
CA ARG A 297 -29.86 5.61 2.01
C ARG A 297 -30.85 5.50 3.17
N ALA A 298 -31.18 4.29 3.60
CA ALA A 298 -32.01 4.06 4.78
C ALA A 298 -31.35 4.60 6.05
N LEU A 299 -30.03 4.42 6.19
CA LEU A 299 -29.27 4.87 7.34
C LEU A 299 -29.07 6.39 7.34
N CYS A 300 -28.88 7.03 6.18
CA CYS A 300 -28.95 8.49 6.04
C CYS A 300 -30.32 9.02 6.48
N SER A 301 -31.42 8.40 6.02
CA SER A 301 -32.78 8.76 6.43
C SER A 301 -32.95 8.64 7.95
N LEU A 302 -32.44 7.55 8.54
CA LEU A 302 -32.49 7.33 9.98
C LEU A 302 -31.68 8.34 10.78
N LEU A 303 -30.56 8.86 10.26
CA LEU A 303 -29.74 9.88 10.91
C LEU A 303 -30.36 11.29 10.86
N VAL A 304 -31.24 11.54 9.90
CA VAL A 304 -32.03 12.78 9.80
C VAL A 304 -33.39 12.62 10.52
N GLY A 305 -33.63 11.49 11.18
CA GLY A 305 -34.86 11.24 11.92
C GLY A 305 -36.05 10.86 11.02
N ASP A 306 -35.83 10.49 9.77
CA ASP A 306 -36.87 10.00 8.87
C ASP A 306 -37.01 8.47 8.97
N ILE A 307 -37.81 8.03 9.95
CA ILE A 307 -38.08 6.59 10.15
C ILE A 307 -38.91 6.04 9.00
N SER A 308 -39.82 6.83 8.43
CA SER A 308 -40.73 6.37 7.37
C SER A 308 -39.96 6.05 6.09
N ASN A 309 -39.08 6.95 5.64
CA ASN A 309 -38.23 6.69 4.48
C ASN A 309 -37.18 5.62 4.77
N CYS A 310 -36.64 5.55 5.99
CA CYS A 310 -35.75 4.45 6.40
C CYS A 310 -36.43 3.08 6.21
N ARG A 311 -37.68 2.93 6.66
CA ARG A 311 -38.44 1.68 6.52
C ARG A 311 -38.79 1.35 5.06
N LEU A 312 -39.08 2.38 4.28
CA LEU A 312 -39.33 2.25 2.84
C LEU A 312 -38.11 1.69 2.12
N TRP A 313 -36.93 2.31 2.33
CA TRP A 313 -35.68 1.88 1.71
C TRP A 313 -35.29 0.45 2.09
N LEU A 314 -35.46 0.06 3.35
CA LEU A 314 -35.19 -1.30 3.81
C LEU A 314 -36.25 -2.33 3.37
N GLY A 315 -37.32 -1.90 2.69
CA GLY A 315 -38.40 -2.79 2.28
C GLY A 315 -39.11 -3.48 3.45
N ILE A 316 -39.13 -2.86 4.64
CA ILE A 316 -39.72 -3.46 5.85
C ILE A 316 -41.23 -3.63 5.69
N ASP A 317 -41.87 -2.62 5.11
CA ASP A 317 -43.34 -2.56 4.97
C ASP A 317 -43.83 -3.10 3.62
N ASN A 318 -42.92 -3.44 2.69
CA ASN A 318 -43.26 -3.93 1.36
C ASN A 318 -42.55 -5.25 1.03
N GLU A 319 -43.33 -6.34 0.99
CA GLU A 319 -42.79 -7.68 0.77
C GLU A 319 -42.22 -7.92 -0.63
N SER A 320 -42.67 -7.13 -1.61
CA SER A 320 -42.21 -7.19 -3.01
C SER A 320 -41.12 -6.18 -3.32
N SER A 321 -40.58 -5.48 -2.32
CA SER A 321 -39.50 -4.51 -2.53
C SER A 321 -38.24 -5.20 -3.05
N PRO A 322 -37.61 -4.69 -4.12
CA PRO A 322 -36.35 -5.23 -4.65
C PRO A 322 -35.17 -5.04 -3.66
N TYR A 323 -35.32 -4.13 -2.69
CA TYR A 323 -34.30 -3.79 -1.69
C TYR A 323 -34.42 -4.57 -0.38
N ARG A 324 -35.35 -5.55 -0.32
CA ARG A 324 -35.64 -6.31 0.91
C ARG A 324 -34.57 -7.38 1.14
N ASP A 325 -33.66 -7.14 2.09
CA ASP A 325 -32.73 -8.17 2.58
C ASP A 325 -33.35 -8.97 3.75
N PRO A 326 -33.60 -10.29 3.58
CA PRO A 326 -34.20 -11.13 4.62
C PRO A 326 -33.46 -11.09 5.97
N LYS A 327 -32.12 -10.95 5.97
CA LYS A 327 -31.31 -10.92 7.20
C LYS A 327 -31.50 -9.63 7.98
N ILE A 328 -31.64 -8.50 7.27
CA ILE A 328 -31.89 -7.19 7.88
C ILE A 328 -33.32 -7.17 8.44
N ILE A 329 -34.29 -7.70 7.69
CA ILE A 329 -35.68 -7.80 8.14
C ILE A 329 -35.80 -8.63 9.41
N GLU A 330 -35.22 -9.84 9.44
CA GLU A 330 -35.26 -10.69 10.64
C GLU A 330 -34.66 -9.97 11.86
N PHE A 331 -33.56 -9.25 11.67
CA PHE A 331 -32.92 -8.50 12.74
C PHE A 331 -33.77 -7.33 13.26
N VAL A 332 -34.38 -6.56 12.35
CA VAL A 332 -35.19 -5.37 12.67
C VAL A 332 -36.55 -5.75 13.23
N VAL A 333 -37.24 -6.77 12.68
CA VAL A 333 -38.55 -7.23 13.18
C VAL A 333 -38.46 -7.70 14.62
N ASN A 334 -37.37 -8.39 14.98
CA ASN A 334 -37.15 -8.88 16.34
C ASN A 334 -36.83 -7.76 17.36
N ASN A 335 -36.38 -6.57 16.91
CA ASN A 335 -35.87 -5.52 17.80
C ASN A 335 -36.51 -4.13 17.56
N SER A 336 -37.48 -4.00 16.66
CA SER A 336 -38.19 -2.74 16.32
C SER A 336 -37.22 -1.56 16.07
N LEU A 337 -37.58 -0.34 16.50
CA LEU A 337 -36.73 0.86 16.40
C LEU A 337 -35.35 0.71 17.09
N PRO A 338 -35.22 0.06 18.27
CA PRO A 338 -33.92 -0.30 18.84
C PRO A 338 -33.03 -1.13 17.89
N GLY A 339 -33.63 -2.02 17.09
CA GLY A 339 -32.94 -2.79 16.06
C GLY A 339 -32.32 -1.88 15.00
N LEU A 340 -33.10 -0.94 14.45
CA LEU A 340 -32.61 0.04 13.46
C LEU A 340 -31.49 0.92 14.04
N CYS A 341 -31.64 1.37 15.27
CA CYS A 341 -30.62 2.19 15.94
C CYS A 341 -29.31 1.40 16.12
N LYS A 342 -29.41 0.12 16.50
CA LYS A 342 -28.24 -0.75 16.68
C LYS A 342 -27.57 -1.09 15.35
N LEU A 343 -28.35 -1.26 14.29
CA LEU A 343 -27.85 -1.44 12.93
C LEU A 343 -27.01 -0.23 12.51
N LEU A 344 -27.54 0.98 12.71
CA LEU A 344 -26.85 2.24 12.41
C LEU A 344 -25.57 2.41 13.24
N GLU A 345 -25.62 2.18 14.54
CA GLU A 345 -24.43 2.29 15.42
C GLU A 345 -23.30 1.35 14.99
N ASN A 346 -23.62 0.14 14.53
CA ASN A 346 -22.63 -0.81 14.05
C ASN A 346 -22.12 -0.48 12.65
N TRP A 347 -22.98 0.07 11.78
CA TRP A 347 -22.57 0.56 10.45
C TRP A 347 -21.63 1.77 10.57
N LEU A 348 -21.89 2.67 11.53
CA LEU A 348 -21.07 3.86 11.78
C LEU A 348 -19.77 3.61 12.54
N VAL A 349 -19.43 2.34 12.85
CA VAL A 349 -18.05 1.96 13.23
C VAL A 349 -17.11 2.07 12.02
N PHE A 350 -17.67 2.24 10.82
CA PHE A 350 -16.96 2.17 9.55
C PHE A 350 -16.28 3.44 9.00
N PRO A 351 -16.54 4.69 9.43
CA PRO A 351 -16.03 5.82 8.68
C PRO A 351 -14.51 5.78 8.69
N ARG A 352 -13.98 5.59 7.48
CA ARG A 352 -12.60 5.25 7.13
C ARG A 352 -11.65 6.41 7.36
N SER A 353 -12.02 7.38 8.18
CA SER A 353 -11.24 8.58 8.40
C SER A 353 -10.58 8.55 9.78
N ARG A 354 -9.44 9.22 9.85
CA ARG A 354 -8.58 9.23 11.04
C ARG A 354 -9.30 9.76 12.28
N ASP A 355 -10.22 10.70 12.11
CA ASP A 355 -10.99 11.38 13.15
C ASP A 355 -12.13 10.53 13.74
N THR A 356 -12.62 9.53 13.02
CA THR A 356 -13.65 8.61 13.51
C THR A 356 -13.08 7.27 14.00
N ARG A 357 -11.79 7.02 13.76
CA ARG A 357 -11.11 5.78 14.17
C ARG A 357 -11.13 5.59 15.69
N GLY A 358 -11.72 4.49 16.14
CA GLY A 358 -11.79 4.13 17.56
C GLY A 358 -12.88 4.85 18.36
N THR A 359 -13.70 5.70 17.72
CA THR A 359 -14.83 6.36 18.37
C THR A 359 -16.00 5.39 18.46
N GLN A 360 -16.50 5.12 19.66
CA GLN A 360 -17.73 4.36 19.83
C GLN A 360 -18.93 5.31 19.60
N PHE A 361 -19.52 5.25 18.41
CA PHE A 361 -20.71 6.04 18.12
C PHE A 361 -21.92 5.48 18.87
N ARG A 362 -22.63 6.37 19.57
CA ARG A 362 -23.95 6.11 20.14
C ARG A 362 -24.94 7.07 19.51
N LEU A 363 -26.05 6.52 19.05
CA LEU A 363 -27.06 7.32 18.35
C LEU A 363 -27.73 8.33 19.29
N GLY A 364 -27.88 7.97 20.58
CA GLY A 364 -28.35 8.89 21.62
C GLY A 364 -27.52 10.16 21.70
N ASP A 365 -26.19 10.04 21.85
CA ASP A 365 -25.26 11.18 21.95
C ASP A 365 -25.27 12.10 20.72
N TYR A 366 -25.72 11.60 19.57
CA TYR A 366 -25.91 12.40 18.36
C TYR A 366 -27.22 13.20 18.41
N TYR A 367 -28.33 12.57 18.78
CA TYR A 367 -29.62 13.24 18.89
C TYR A 367 -29.76 14.13 20.11
N ASP A 368 -28.99 13.90 21.18
CA ASP A 368 -29.00 14.73 22.38
C ASP A 368 -28.24 16.07 22.17
N ASP A 369 -27.52 16.23 21.04
CA ASP A 369 -26.80 17.46 20.74
C ASP A 369 -27.77 18.59 20.32
N PRO A 370 -27.70 19.78 20.95
CA PRO A 370 -28.63 20.87 20.68
C PRO A 370 -28.53 21.41 19.24
N LYS A 371 -27.37 21.31 18.59
CA LYS A 371 -27.22 21.74 17.18
C LYS A 371 -27.97 20.80 16.25
N VAL A 372 -27.88 19.49 16.51
CA VAL A 372 -28.59 18.47 15.75
C VAL A 372 -30.10 18.65 15.90
N LEU A 373 -30.59 18.78 17.14
CA LEU A 373 -32.01 19.02 17.41
C LEU A 373 -32.53 20.29 16.72
N SER A 374 -31.82 21.40 16.84
CA SER A 374 -32.23 22.67 16.22
C SER A 374 -32.31 22.61 14.69
N TYR A 375 -31.49 21.76 14.06
CA TYR A 375 -31.53 21.54 12.62
C TYR A 375 -32.74 20.69 12.23
N LEU A 376 -33.00 19.61 12.97
CA LEU A 376 -34.14 18.72 12.72
C LEU A 376 -35.49 19.40 12.99
N GLU A 377 -35.56 20.29 13.99
CA GLU A 377 -36.72 21.13 14.28
C GLU A 377 -37.14 21.99 13.08
N ARG A 378 -36.18 22.49 12.31
CA ARG A 378 -36.43 23.32 11.13
C ARG A 378 -36.92 22.53 9.92
N MET A 379 -36.79 21.20 9.93
CA MET A 379 -37.22 20.34 8.83
C MET A 379 -38.67 19.84 8.95
N GLU A 380 -39.43 20.30 9.96
CA GLU A 380 -40.88 20.14 10.24
C GLU A 380 -41.46 18.69 10.28
N SER A 381 -40.88 17.69 9.61
CA SER A 381 -41.41 16.31 9.48
C SER A 381 -40.72 15.25 10.36
N HIS A 382 -39.60 15.59 11.04
CA HIS A 382 -38.67 14.60 11.64
C HIS A 382 -38.58 14.63 13.18
N LEU A 383 -39.36 15.50 13.84
CA LEU A 383 -39.21 15.79 15.28
C LEU A 383 -39.67 14.64 16.20
N ALA A 384 -40.80 14.01 15.88
CA ALA A 384 -41.38 12.95 16.71
C ALA A 384 -40.49 11.69 16.74
N ALA A 385 -39.83 11.41 15.63
CA ALA A 385 -38.88 10.32 15.46
C ALA A 385 -37.56 10.60 16.20
N ALA A 386 -36.98 11.80 16.04
CA ALA A 386 -35.78 12.21 16.77
C ALA A 386 -35.97 12.16 18.30
N ALA A 387 -37.11 12.64 18.80
CA ALA A 387 -37.45 12.57 20.22
C ALA A 387 -37.68 11.13 20.73
N ALA A 388 -38.20 10.23 19.89
CA ALA A 388 -38.35 8.81 20.21
C ALA A 388 -36.99 8.08 20.24
N ILE A 389 -36.09 8.38 19.30
CA ILE A 389 -34.75 7.81 19.22
C ILE A 389 -33.86 8.30 20.38
N ALA A 390 -33.90 9.60 20.72
CA ALA A 390 -33.21 10.15 21.89
C ALA A 390 -33.65 9.47 23.20
N LYS A 391 -34.97 9.25 23.38
CA LYS A 391 -35.51 8.54 24.55
C LYS A 391 -35.13 7.06 24.61
N LEU A 392 -34.79 6.42 23.50
CA LEU A 392 -34.38 5.01 23.44
C LEU A 392 -32.90 4.77 23.77
N GLY A 393 -32.07 5.82 23.89
CA GLY A 393 -30.66 5.76 24.29
C GLY A 393 -30.36 5.16 25.68
N ALA A 394 -31.39 4.69 26.40
CA ALA A 394 -31.31 4.15 27.76
C ALA A 394 -31.56 2.62 27.90
N VAL A 395 -31.60 1.82 26.81
CA VAL A 395 -31.94 0.38 26.92
C VAL A 395 -30.72 -0.53 27.12
N LYS A 396 -30.72 -1.24 28.25
CA LYS A 396 -29.72 -2.22 28.73
C LYS A 396 -29.83 -3.59 28.02
N SER A 397 -28.67 -4.11 27.59
CA SER A 397 -28.18 -5.50 27.59
C SER A 397 -28.97 -6.70 27.01
N SER A 398 -30.27 -6.63 26.70
CA SER A 398 -31.03 -7.82 26.23
C SER A 398 -30.82 -8.18 24.76
N ALA A 399 -30.50 -7.21 23.89
CA ALA A 399 -30.26 -7.42 22.45
C ALA A 399 -28.95 -8.18 22.13
N LEU A 400 -28.00 -8.22 23.08
CA LEU A 400 -26.71 -8.91 22.91
C LEU A 400 -26.84 -10.44 22.83
N GLN A 401 -27.84 -11.02 23.52
CA GLN A 401 -28.08 -12.47 23.51
C GLN A 401 -28.77 -12.96 22.23
N ALA A 402 -29.55 -12.11 21.57
CA ALA A 402 -30.16 -12.44 20.27
C ALA A 402 -29.13 -12.38 19.14
N PHE A 403 -28.19 -11.44 19.19
CA PHE A 403 -27.11 -11.27 18.20
C PHE A 403 -26.12 -12.45 18.15
N SER A 404 -25.89 -13.17 19.26
CA SER A 404 -25.02 -14.35 19.28
C SER A 404 -25.56 -15.57 18.52
N LYS A 405 -26.81 -15.51 18.04
CA LYS A 405 -27.42 -16.57 17.22
C LYS A 405 -27.26 -16.33 15.71
N VAL A 406 -26.92 -15.10 15.30
CA VAL A 406 -26.72 -14.72 13.88
C VAL A 406 -25.28 -14.99 13.41
N PHE A 407 -24.31 -15.18 14.33
CA PHE A 407 -22.91 -15.53 14.03
C PHE A 407 -22.42 -16.67 14.94
N PRO A 408 -21.80 -17.76 14.41
CA PRO A 408 -21.33 -18.88 15.22
C PRO A 408 -20.14 -18.51 16.13
N THR A 409 -19.93 -19.36 17.14
CA THR A 409 -19.10 -19.26 18.34
C THR A 409 -17.58 -18.97 18.18
N ALA A 410 -17.11 -18.56 17.01
CA ALA A 410 -15.70 -18.19 16.79
C ALA A 410 -15.33 -16.79 17.35
N LEU A 411 -16.32 -15.98 17.75
CA LEU A 411 -16.13 -14.60 18.21
C LEU A 411 -15.85 -14.46 19.72
N LYS A 412 -15.59 -15.56 20.45
CA LYS A 412 -15.46 -15.54 21.93
C LYS A 412 -14.04 -15.66 22.47
N ILE A 413 -13.02 -15.76 21.64
CA ILE A 413 -11.63 -15.75 22.12
C ILE A 413 -10.86 -14.74 21.29
N ILE A 414 -10.50 -13.62 21.92
CA ILE A 414 -9.20 -12.93 21.87
C ILE A 414 -9.45 -11.46 22.27
N SER A 415 -9.00 -11.17 23.50
CA SER A 415 -8.76 -9.85 24.05
C SER A 415 -7.76 -9.04 23.21
N ALA A 416 -7.98 -7.72 23.15
CA ALA A 416 -6.99 -6.65 22.95
C ALA A 416 -5.84 -6.98 21.96
N GLY A 417 -6.02 -6.67 20.67
CA GLY A 417 -4.87 -6.59 19.74
C GLY A 417 -5.16 -6.80 18.26
N ALA A 418 -6.25 -7.46 17.87
CA ALA A 418 -6.52 -7.75 16.46
C ALA A 418 -8.02 -7.67 16.15
N LEU A 419 -8.48 -6.51 15.69
CA LEU A 419 -9.86 -6.30 15.25
C LEU A 419 -9.87 -5.53 13.93
N PHE A 420 -9.42 -6.17 12.84
CA PHE A 420 -9.44 -5.56 11.50
C PHE A 420 -9.85 -6.49 10.35
N ALA A 421 -10.32 -7.72 10.60
CA ALA A 421 -10.51 -8.68 9.49
C ALA A 421 -11.88 -9.39 9.39
N LEU A 422 -12.91 -9.06 10.18
CA LEU A 422 -14.11 -9.93 10.24
C LEU A 422 -15.49 -9.28 10.00
N PHE A 423 -15.58 -8.06 9.49
CA PHE A 423 -16.86 -7.51 9.00
C PHE A 423 -16.82 -6.92 7.59
N ALA A 424 -15.72 -7.14 6.86
CA ALA A 424 -15.67 -6.93 5.41
C ALA A 424 -16.52 -7.95 4.62
N VAL A 425 -17.05 -9.00 5.26
CA VAL A 425 -17.69 -10.14 4.58
C VAL A 425 -19.08 -9.85 4.00
N ILE A 426 -19.77 -8.78 4.39
CA ILE A 426 -21.09 -8.44 3.81
C ILE A 426 -20.96 -7.45 2.64
N GLY A 427 -19.95 -6.57 2.65
CA GLY A 427 -19.62 -5.70 1.51
C GLY A 427 -18.74 -6.35 0.43
N LEU A 428 -18.05 -7.47 0.72
CA LEU A 428 -17.23 -8.18 -0.27
C LEU A 428 -17.98 -9.27 -1.06
N LYS A 429 -19.29 -9.42 -0.91
CA LYS A 429 -20.03 -10.46 -1.67
C LYS A 429 -20.09 -10.25 -3.18
N CYS A 430 -19.51 -9.18 -3.72
CA CYS A 430 -19.49 -8.90 -5.16
C CYS A 430 -18.09 -8.84 -5.79
N LEU A 431 -16.99 -9.13 -5.08
CA LEU A 431 -15.67 -9.18 -5.71
C LEU A 431 -14.88 -10.43 -5.27
N PRO A 432 -14.56 -11.34 -6.20
CA PRO A 432 -13.71 -12.49 -5.87
C PRO A 432 -12.31 -11.98 -5.47
N PRO A 433 -11.63 -12.58 -4.46
CA PRO A 433 -10.37 -12.08 -3.92
C PRO A 433 -9.31 -11.95 -5.00
N ARG A 434 -8.71 -10.77 -5.22
CA ARG A 434 -7.75 -10.54 -6.31
C ARG A 434 -6.62 -11.60 -6.30
N MET A 435 -6.35 -12.25 -7.44
CA MET A 435 -5.35 -13.32 -7.52
C MET A 435 -3.97 -12.84 -7.06
N ASP A 436 -3.36 -13.62 -6.18
CA ASP A 436 -1.94 -13.52 -5.82
C ASP A 436 -1.29 -14.91 -5.93
N ALA A 437 0.04 -14.98 -5.77
CA ALA A 437 0.78 -16.24 -5.90
C ALA A 437 0.32 -17.31 -4.90
N LYS A 438 -0.08 -16.91 -3.69
CA LYS A 438 -0.52 -17.84 -2.65
C LYS A 438 -1.89 -18.42 -2.96
N LEU A 439 -2.83 -17.60 -3.39
CA LEU A 439 -4.16 -18.04 -3.82
C LEU A 439 -4.07 -18.94 -5.05
N ALA A 440 -3.20 -18.60 -6.01
CA ALA A 440 -2.95 -19.43 -7.18
C ALA A 440 -2.39 -20.81 -6.78
N GLU A 441 -1.42 -20.84 -5.85
CA GLU A 441 -0.88 -22.08 -5.31
C GLU A 441 -1.96 -22.93 -4.61
N ASP A 442 -2.79 -22.31 -3.77
CA ASP A 442 -3.89 -22.99 -3.06
C ASP A 442 -4.90 -23.60 -4.04
N ILE A 443 -5.27 -22.88 -5.11
CA ILE A 443 -6.17 -23.38 -6.16
C ILE A 443 -5.54 -24.55 -6.91
N VAL A 444 -4.26 -24.45 -7.29
CA VAL A 444 -3.56 -25.54 -7.99
C VAL A 444 -3.42 -26.77 -7.09
N ARG A 445 -3.06 -26.60 -5.81
CA ARG A 445 -2.99 -27.71 -4.85
C ARG A 445 -4.36 -28.36 -4.63
N LYS A 446 -5.43 -27.57 -4.53
CA LYS A 446 -6.81 -28.07 -4.45
C LYS A 446 -7.17 -28.87 -5.70
N TRP A 447 -6.85 -28.34 -6.89
CA TRP A 447 -7.04 -29.05 -8.15
C TRP A 447 -6.31 -30.39 -8.18
N GLN A 448 -5.01 -30.42 -7.85
CA GLN A 448 -4.23 -31.67 -7.85
C GLN A 448 -4.78 -32.70 -6.85
N SER A 449 -5.27 -32.26 -5.69
CA SER A 449 -5.92 -33.13 -4.71
C SER A 449 -7.22 -33.73 -5.26
N ILE A 450 -8.09 -32.90 -5.86
CA ILE A 450 -9.35 -33.35 -6.46
C ILE A 450 -9.08 -34.28 -7.65
N LYS A 451 -8.11 -33.96 -8.51
CA LYS A 451 -7.66 -34.80 -9.63
C LYS A 451 -7.29 -36.21 -9.15
N SER A 452 -6.50 -36.31 -8.07
CA SER A 452 -6.08 -37.59 -7.49
C SER A 452 -7.28 -38.41 -6.97
N LYS A 453 -8.28 -37.76 -6.36
CA LYS A 453 -9.51 -38.45 -5.90
C LYS A 453 -10.46 -38.84 -7.03
N ALA A 454 -10.55 -38.02 -8.07
CA ALA A 454 -11.43 -38.26 -9.21
C ALA A 454 -10.91 -39.41 -10.10
N LEU A 455 -9.59 -39.54 -10.24
CA LEU A 455 -8.93 -40.56 -11.07
C LEU A 455 -8.41 -41.76 -10.26
N GLY A 456 -8.37 -41.62 -8.94
CA GLY A 456 -8.01 -42.67 -8.00
C GLY A 456 -9.16 -43.64 -7.73
N PRO A 457 -8.98 -44.56 -6.77
CA PRO A 457 -9.94 -45.65 -6.50
C PRO A 457 -11.31 -45.15 -6.00
N GLU A 458 -11.40 -43.89 -5.54
CA GLU A 458 -12.63 -43.28 -5.04
C GLU A 458 -13.57 -42.80 -6.17
N HIS A 459 -13.07 -42.65 -7.40
CA HIS A 459 -13.85 -42.18 -8.58
C HIS A 459 -14.75 -40.97 -8.29
N SER A 460 -14.23 -39.98 -7.55
CA SER A 460 -15.01 -38.82 -7.11
C SER A 460 -15.19 -37.76 -8.22
N VAL A 461 -15.91 -38.12 -9.29
CA VAL A 461 -16.15 -37.24 -10.47
C VAL A 461 -16.88 -35.93 -10.10
N PRO A 462 -17.92 -35.91 -9.23
CA PRO A 462 -18.63 -34.67 -8.91
C PRO A 462 -17.75 -33.59 -8.25
N ALA A 463 -16.69 -33.98 -7.54
CA ALA A 463 -15.79 -33.06 -6.87
C ALA A 463 -15.01 -32.16 -7.84
N LEU A 464 -14.93 -32.52 -9.14
CA LEU A 464 -14.29 -31.71 -10.17
C LEU A 464 -14.92 -30.31 -10.31
N GLN A 465 -16.24 -30.18 -10.05
CA GLN A 465 -16.97 -28.91 -10.14
C GLN A 465 -16.59 -27.91 -9.03
N GLU A 466 -15.86 -28.33 -8.01
CA GLU A 466 -15.44 -27.44 -6.92
C GLU A 466 -14.22 -26.57 -7.25
N VAL A 467 -13.57 -26.84 -8.39
CA VAL A 467 -12.31 -26.18 -8.78
C VAL A 467 -12.17 -25.98 -10.29
N LEU A 468 -12.88 -26.76 -11.11
CA LEU A 468 -12.87 -26.62 -12.57
C LEU A 468 -14.17 -26.01 -13.09
N ASP A 469 -14.06 -25.27 -14.17
CA ASP A 469 -15.20 -24.79 -14.97
C ASP A 469 -14.87 -24.89 -16.47
N GLY A 470 -15.80 -24.54 -17.34
CA GLY A 470 -15.58 -24.43 -18.78
C GLY A 470 -15.09 -25.73 -19.44
N ASN A 471 -14.09 -25.60 -20.32
CA ASN A 471 -13.57 -26.72 -21.10
C ASN A 471 -12.78 -27.71 -20.23
N MET A 472 -12.03 -27.21 -19.25
CA MET A 472 -11.27 -28.05 -18.32
C MET A 472 -12.19 -29.00 -17.54
N LEU A 473 -13.30 -28.50 -16.99
CA LEU A 473 -14.28 -29.35 -16.29
C LEU A 473 -14.83 -30.45 -17.19
N LYS A 474 -15.21 -30.10 -18.43
CA LYS A 474 -15.76 -31.05 -19.41
C LYS A 474 -14.76 -32.17 -19.71
N VAL A 475 -13.54 -31.81 -20.11
CA VAL A 475 -12.49 -32.77 -20.50
C VAL A 475 -12.14 -33.71 -19.35
N TRP A 476 -11.97 -33.19 -18.14
CA TRP A 476 -11.60 -34.02 -16.99
C TRP A 476 -12.77 -34.85 -16.45
N SER A 477 -14.02 -34.38 -16.57
CA SER A 477 -15.20 -35.18 -16.20
C SER A 477 -15.40 -36.36 -17.15
N ASP A 478 -15.27 -36.12 -18.46
CA ASP A 478 -15.36 -37.17 -19.48
C ASP A 478 -14.28 -38.24 -19.26
N ARG A 479 -13.04 -37.79 -19.03
CA ARG A 479 -11.89 -38.68 -18.77
C ARG A 479 -12.07 -39.47 -17.47
N ALA A 480 -12.49 -38.85 -16.37
CA ALA A 480 -12.70 -39.55 -15.11
C ALA A 480 -13.83 -40.58 -15.21
N THR A 481 -14.90 -40.26 -15.94
CA THR A 481 -16.03 -41.17 -16.20
C THR A 481 -15.61 -42.36 -17.07
N GLU A 482 -14.77 -42.12 -18.09
CA GLU A 482 -14.22 -43.19 -18.94
C GLU A 482 -13.35 -44.16 -18.12
N ILE A 483 -12.52 -43.60 -17.24
CA ILE A 483 -11.62 -44.36 -16.36
C ILE A 483 -12.41 -45.22 -15.37
N GLU A 484 -13.44 -44.66 -14.74
CA GLU A 484 -14.36 -45.40 -13.85
C GLU A 484 -15.06 -46.55 -14.59
N ARG A 485 -15.56 -46.31 -15.82
CA ARG A 485 -16.22 -47.35 -16.63
C ARG A 485 -15.31 -48.53 -16.97
N HIS A 486 -14.02 -48.29 -17.14
CA HIS A 486 -13.04 -49.34 -17.44
C HIS A 486 -12.43 -49.97 -16.17
N GLY A 487 -12.80 -49.49 -14.98
CA GLY A 487 -12.26 -49.95 -13.70
C GLY A 487 -10.76 -49.67 -13.54
N TRP A 488 -10.25 -48.65 -14.23
CA TRP A 488 -8.86 -48.20 -14.09
C TRP A 488 -8.77 -47.15 -13.00
N PHE A 489 -7.63 -47.03 -12.35
CA PHE A 489 -7.37 -45.92 -11.44
C PHE A 489 -5.89 -45.56 -11.45
N TRP A 490 -5.59 -44.33 -11.06
CA TRP A 490 -4.24 -43.83 -10.89
C TRP A 490 -4.09 -43.20 -9.52
N GLU A 491 -3.01 -43.55 -8.83
CA GLU A 491 -2.63 -42.86 -7.59
C GLU A 491 -1.46 -41.92 -7.90
N TYR A 492 -1.71 -40.64 -7.65
CA TYR A 492 -0.71 -39.59 -7.74
C TYR A 492 -0.54 -38.96 -6.37
N THR A 493 0.71 -38.79 -5.98
CA THR A 493 1.11 -38.01 -4.81
C THR A 493 1.76 -36.72 -5.28
N LEU A 494 1.18 -35.59 -4.90
CA LEU A 494 1.76 -34.28 -5.15
C LEU A 494 2.94 -34.07 -4.21
N SER A 495 4.13 -33.89 -4.78
CA SER A 495 5.36 -33.59 -4.01
C SER A 495 5.49 -32.09 -3.81
N ASP A 496 5.45 -31.31 -4.89
CA ASP A 496 5.60 -29.86 -4.81
C ASP A 496 4.85 -29.11 -5.92
N VAL A 497 4.56 -27.84 -5.66
CA VAL A 497 3.94 -26.88 -6.56
C VAL A 497 4.69 -25.57 -6.41
N THR A 498 5.32 -25.10 -7.49
CA THR A 498 5.99 -23.80 -7.54
C THR A 498 5.29 -22.91 -8.56
N ILE A 499 4.79 -21.76 -8.11
CA ILE A 499 4.19 -20.76 -8.99
C ILE A 499 5.31 -19.97 -9.68
N ASP A 500 5.40 -20.10 -11.01
CA ASP A 500 6.43 -19.44 -11.81
C ASP A 500 6.02 -18.01 -12.16
N SER A 501 4.76 -17.81 -12.55
CA SER A 501 4.21 -16.49 -12.83
C SER A 501 2.68 -16.44 -12.65
N VAL A 502 2.17 -15.25 -12.28
CA VAL A 502 0.74 -14.96 -12.23
C VAL A 502 0.47 -13.66 -12.98
N THR A 503 -0.31 -13.75 -14.05
CA THR A 503 -0.73 -12.59 -14.85
C THR A 503 -2.24 -12.43 -14.72
N VAL A 504 -2.68 -11.33 -14.11
CA VAL A 504 -4.12 -11.06 -13.89
C VAL A 504 -4.66 -10.18 -15.02
N SER A 505 -5.86 -10.48 -15.52
CA SER A 505 -6.52 -9.66 -16.53
C SER A 505 -6.86 -8.26 -16.02
N VAL A 506 -7.01 -7.30 -16.94
CA VAL A 506 -7.31 -5.89 -16.63
C VAL A 506 -8.61 -5.73 -15.84
N ASP A 507 -9.60 -6.60 -16.08
CA ASP A 507 -10.88 -6.62 -15.35
C ASP A 507 -10.78 -7.29 -13.96
N GLY A 508 -9.63 -7.85 -13.58
CA GLY A 508 -9.39 -8.52 -12.30
C GLY A 508 -10.17 -9.83 -12.11
N ARG A 509 -10.88 -10.31 -13.12
CA ARG A 509 -11.78 -11.47 -13.05
C ARG A 509 -11.20 -12.75 -13.65
N ARG A 510 -10.09 -12.64 -14.39
CA ARG A 510 -9.35 -13.76 -14.98
C ARG A 510 -7.88 -13.71 -14.60
N ALA A 511 -7.22 -14.86 -14.59
CA ALA A 511 -5.78 -14.95 -14.40
C ALA A 511 -5.19 -16.07 -15.25
N THR A 512 -3.97 -15.84 -15.72
CA THR A 512 -3.10 -16.84 -16.32
C THR A 512 -2.01 -17.17 -15.30
N VAL A 513 -1.94 -18.44 -14.91
CA VAL A 513 -0.98 -18.94 -13.91
C VAL A 513 -0.06 -19.94 -14.58
N GLU A 514 1.24 -19.65 -14.58
CA GLU A 514 2.27 -20.62 -14.97
C GLU A 514 2.81 -21.28 -13.72
N VAL A 515 2.80 -22.61 -13.71
CA VAL A 515 3.12 -23.40 -12.53
C VAL A 515 3.93 -24.63 -12.91
N THR A 516 4.96 -24.88 -12.12
CA THR A 516 5.77 -26.09 -12.18
C THR A 516 5.30 -27.06 -11.10
N ILE A 517 4.91 -28.27 -11.51
CA ILE A 517 4.31 -29.30 -10.67
C ILE A 517 5.22 -30.52 -10.65
N GLU A 518 5.44 -31.04 -9.44
CA GLU A 518 6.17 -32.29 -9.20
C GLU A 518 5.21 -33.33 -8.61
N GLU A 519 4.99 -34.43 -9.34
CA GLU A 519 4.13 -35.53 -8.91
C GLU A 519 4.82 -36.89 -9.00
N VAL A 520 4.53 -37.76 -8.03
CA VAL A 520 5.05 -39.13 -7.92
C VAL A 520 3.90 -40.10 -8.20
N GLY A 521 4.01 -40.90 -9.25
CA GLY A 521 3.06 -41.97 -9.57
C GLY A 521 3.44 -43.32 -8.97
N SER A 522 2.48 -44.25 -8.89
CA SER A 522 2.63 -45.60 -8.26
C SER A 522 3.76 -46.49 -8.81
N LYS A 523 4.46 -46.09 -9.88
CA LYS A 523 5.60 -46.82 -10.49
C LYS A 523 6.97 -46.16 -10.26
N ASN A 524 7.11 -45.21 -9.32
CA ASN A 524 8.35 -44.45 -9.06
C ASN A 524 8.88 -43.67 -10.27
N ASN A 525 7.98 -43.07 -11.06
CA ASN A 525 8.36 -42.10 -12.07
C ASN A 525 8.09 -40.70 -11.52
N ASP A 526 9.15 -40.02 -11.08
CA ASP A 526 9.10 -38.59 -10.75
C ASP A 526 8.82 -37.81 -12.03
N SER A 527 7.69 -37.12 -12.05
CA SER A 527 7.25 -36.34 -13.21
C SER A 527 7.25 -34.87 -12.82
N LYS A 528 8.19 -34.10 -13.37
CA LYS A 528 8.26 -32.64 -13.24
C LYS A 528 7.86 -32.02 -14.56
N TYR A 529 6.82 -31.20 -14.56
CA TYR A 529 6.36 -30.49 -15.75
C TYR A 529 5.84 -29.10 -15.40
N THR A 530 5.91 -28.21 -16.37
CA THR A 530 5.35 -26.86 -16.29
C THR A 530 4.07 -26.82 -17.12
N THR A 531 3.03 -26.20 -16.59
CA THR A 531 1.74 -26.05 -17.26
C THR A 531 1.20 -24.64 -17.04
N ARG A 532 0.40 -24.18 -17.99
CA ARG A 532 -0.26 -22.87 -17.92
C ARG A 532 -1.76 -23.08 -17.71
N TYR A 533 -2.30 -22.53 -16.63
CA TYR A 533 -3.73 -22.53 -16.36
C TYR A 533 -4.34 -21.17 -16.66
N GLU A 534 -5.50 -21.19 -17.32
CA GLU A 534 -6.40 -20.03 -17.37
C GLU A 534 -7.49 -20.21 -16.33
N MET A 535 -7.74 -19.14 -15.57
CA MET A 535 -8.71 -19.13 -14.48
C MET A 535 -9.72 -18.02 -14.67
N GLY A 536 -11.00 -18.30 -14.43
CA GLY A 536 -12.11 -17.34 -14.40
C GLY A 536 -12.94 -17.53 -13.14
N GLY A 537 -13.20 -16.44 -12.40
CA GLY A 537 -13.89 -16.53 -11.10
C GLY A 537 -13.18 -17.46 -10.09
N TRP A 538 -11.86 -17.61 -10.22
CA TRP A 538 -10.99 -18.52 -9.46
C TRP A 538 -11.26 -20.02 -9.62
N MET A 539 -11.90 -20.40 -10.71
CA MET A 539 -11.96 -21.78 -11.19
C MET A 539 -11.07 -21.93 -12.43
N ILE A 540 -10.45 -23.10 -12.61
CA ILE A 540 -9.60 -23.39 -13.77
C ILE A 540 -10.51 -23.70 -14.95
N THR A 541 -10.43 -22.88 -16.01
CA THR A 541 -11.26 -23.01 -17.21
C THR A 541 -10.53 -23.69 -18.35
N GLU A 542 -9.20 -23.52 -18.43
CA GLU A 542 -8.33 -24.15 -19.43
C GLU A 542 -6.95 -24.51 -18.83
N GLY A 543 -6.27 -25.49 -19.44
CA GLY A 543 -4.91 -25.89 -19.07
C GLY A 543 -4.13 -26.36 -20.29
N ALA A 544 -2.92 -25.83 -20.47
CA ALA A 544 -2.01 -26.13 -21.59
C ALA A 544 -0.67 -26.70 -21.12
#